data_AF-A0A0M6XSJ4-F1
#
_entry.id   AF-A0A0M6XSJ4-F1
#
_cell.length_a   1.000
_cell.length_b   1.000
_cell.length_c   1.000
_cell.angle_alpha   90.00
_cell.angle_beta   90.00
_cell.angle_gamma   90.00
#
_symmetry.space_group_name_H-M   'P 1'
#
loop_
_entity.id
_entity.type
_entity.pdbx_description
1 polymer ?
#
loop_
_entity_poly.entity_id
_entity_poly.type
_entity_poly.pdbx_seq_one_letter_code
_entity_poly.pdbx_strand_id
1 'polypeptide(L)'
;MITLDFTTEITPERRDAFTRAAARWDAVIETRFDPQDVEGQLLTGPRITVAIAPIDGAQGILGQAGPTLLRPGSELPVAGVMQFDTADVEVLEAGARFEDVVLHEMAHVLGFGTLWQRAGLIAGSGTNDPRFTGAAAAREFAVLDPAAGPGVPIANTGGPGTREGHWRELIFGDELLTGFLSGTSRPLSRMSVASFEDLGYRVDYSRADPFSLPTFRELALMGITEAVRICDLCRMGRTEPVVLGD
;
A
#
# COMPACT_ATOMS: atom_id res chain seq x y z
N MET A 1 -9.93 -13.51 -5.55
CA MET A 1 -8.71 -13.62 -6.37
C MET A 1 -8.60 -12.37 -7.20
N ILE A 2 -7.48 -11.67 -7.10
CA ILE A 2 -7.23 -10.46 -7.86
C ILE A 2 -7.11 -10.82 -9.34
N THR A 3 -7.71 -10.01 -10.21
CA THR A 3 -7.54 -10.11 -11.66
C THR A 3 -6.82 -8.87 -12.18
N LEU A 4 -5.86 -9.07 -13.09
CA LEU A 4 -5.05 -8.00 -13.67
C LEU A 4 -5.48 -7.77 -15.12
N ASP A 5 -5.82 -6.53 -15.43
CA ASP A 5 -6.22 -6.09 -16.78
C ASP A 5 -5.17 -5.12 -17.33
N PHE A 6 -4.29 -5.62 -18.20
CA PHE A 6 -3.17 -4.85 -18.74
C PHE A 6 -3.58 -4.09 -19.99
N THR A 7 -3.61 -2.76 -19.93
CA THR A 7 -4.14 -1.90 -21.01
C THR A 7 -3.06 -1.32 -21.92
N THR A 8 -1.78 -1.53 -21.60
CA THR A 8 -0.63 -1.20 -22.46
C THR A 8 0.23 -2.43 -22.75
N GLU A 9 1.12 -2.32 -23.74
CA GLU A 9 2.15 -3.33 -23.95
C GLU A 9 3.13 -3.31 -22.78
N ILE A 10 3.27 -4.46 -22.12
CA ILE A 10 4.14 -4.66 -20.96
C ILE A 10 4.90 -5.95 -21.19
N THR A 11 6.20 -5.92 -20.95
CA THR A 11 7.08 -7.08 -21.12
C THR A 11 6.66 -8.25 -20.21
N PRO A 12 6.96 -9.50 -20.59
CA PRO A 12 6.67 -10.66 -19.75
C PRO A 12 7.22 -10.52 -18.33
N GLU A 13 8.45 -10.02 -18.18
CA GLU A 13 9.12 -9.88 -16.88
C GLU A 13 8.38 -8.90 -15.95
N ARG A 14 7.89 -7.79 -16.51
CA ARG A 14 7.10 -6.81 -15.77
C ARG A 14 5.73 -7.37 -15.42
N ARG A 15 5.06 -8.07 -16.34
CA ARG A 15 3.79 -8.78 -16.07
C ARG A 15 3.92 -9.80 -14.95
N ASP A 16 5.05 -10.50 -14.89
CA ASP A 16 5.32 -11.46 -13.83
C ASP A 16 5.46 -10.79 -12.46
N ALA A 17 6.05 -9.58 -12.37
CA ALA A 17 6.12 -8.82 -11.12
C ALA A 17 4.71 -8.48 -10.58
N PHE A 18 3.81 -8.01 -11.44
CA PHE A 18 2.40 -7.78 -11.07
C PHE A 18 1.69 -9.06 -10.65
N THR A 19 1.92 -10.15 -11.38
CA THR A 19 1.28 -11.44 -11.10
C THR A 19 1.76 -12.01 -9.76
N ARG A 20 3.05 -11.89 -9.43
CA ARG A 20 3.60 -12.28 -8.12
C ARG A 20 3.06 -11.42 -6.99
N ALA A 21 2.93 -10.11 -7.19
CA ALA A 21 2.31 -9.22 -6.20
C ALA A 21 0.83 -9.58 -5.96
N ALA A 22 0.06 -9.85 -7.01
CA ALA A 22 -1.33 -10.29 -6.88
C ALA A 22 -1.44 -11.62 -6.13
N ALA A 23 -0.60 -12.59 -6.45
CA ALA A 23 -0.54 -13.86 -5.76
C ALA A 23 -0.13 -13.71 -4.28
N ARG A 24 0.79 -12.78 -3.98
CA ARG A 24 1.21 -12.47 -2.62
C ARG A 24 0.05 -11.90 -1.80
N TRP A 25 -0.69 -10.93 -2.35
CA TRP A 25 -1.87 -10.39 -1.67
C TRP A 25 -3.00 -11.40 -1.53
N ASP A 26 -3.30 -12.19 -2.57
CA ASP A 26 -4.30 -13.27 -2.50
C ASP A 26 -3.97 -14.34 -1.44
N ALA A 27 -2.69 -14.54 -1.13
CA ALA A 27 -2.27 -15.43 -0.06
C ALA A 27 -2.44 -14.81 1.34
N VAL A 28 -2.32 -13.49 1.47
CA VAL A 28 -2.32 -12.76 2.75
C VAL A 28 -3.73 -12.33 3.17
N ILE A 29 -4.57 -11.94 2.21
CA ILE A 29 -5.94 -11.47 2.46
C ILE A 29 -6.95 -12.22 1.58
N GLU A 30 -8.14 -12.45 2.11
CA GLU A 30 -9.25 -13.03 1.33
C GLU A 30 -9.80 -11.97 0.37
N THR A 31 -9.36 -12.05 -0.89
CA THR A 31 -9.82 -11.16 -1.96
C THR A 31 -11.02 -11.72 -2.72
N ARG A 32 -11.44 -12.97 -2.48
CA ARG A 32 -12.66 -13.49 -3.09
C ARG A 32 -13.88 -12.90 -2.39
N PHE A 33 -14.88 -12.54 -3.19
CA PHE A 33 -16.17 -12.11 -2.68
C PHE A 33 -17.30 -12.70 -3.54
N ASP A 34 -18.52 -12.62 -3.04
CA ASP A 34 -19.73 -13.01 -3.77
C ASP A 34 -19.84 -12.19 -5.06
N PRO A 35 -20.19 -12.82 -6.21
CA PRO A 35 -20.19 -12.16 -7.52
C PRO A 35 -20.83 -10.77 -7.49
N GLN A 36 -20.09 -9.76 -7.97
CA GLN A 36 -20.56 -8.38 -8.11
C GLN A 36 -20.60 -8.02 -9.59
N ASP A 37 -21.73 -7.47 -10.05
CA ASP A 37 -21.85 -6.93 -11.40
C ASP A 37 -21.17 -5.57 -11.47
N VAL A 38 -20.13 -5.47 -12.30
CA VAL A 38 -19.47 -4.21 -12.63
C VAL A 38 -19.55 -4.03 -14.14
N GLU A 39 -20.40 -3.11 -14.57
CA GLU A 39 -20.60 -2.76 -15.99
C GLU A 39 -20.98 -3.97 -16.87
N GLY A 40 -21.79 -4.90 -16.34
CA GLY A 40 -22.21 -6.11 -17.05
C GLY A 40 -21.20 -7.26 -16.98
N GLN A 41 -20.10 -7.10 -16.24
CA GLN A 41 -19.16 -8.17 -15.94
C GLN A 41 -19.29 -8.61 -14.49
N LEU A 42 -19.53 -9.90 -14.26
CA LEU A 42 -19.51 -10.48 -12.92
C LEU A 42 -18.07 -10.70 -12.44
N LEU A 43 -17.67 -9.94 -11.43
CA LEU A 43 -16.38 -10.05 -10.76
C LEU A 43 -16.53 -10.87 -9.46
N THR A 44 -15.55 -11.72 -9.16
CA THR A 44 -15.49 -12.52 -7.90
C THR A 44 -14.26 -12.19 -7.06
N GLY A 45 -13.57 -11.11 -7.42
CA GLY A 45 -12.41 -10.54 -6.76
C GLY A 45 -12.08 -9.19 -7.42
N PRO A 46 -11.19 -8.38 -6.82
CA PRO A 46 -10.86 -7.07 -7.36
C PRO A 46 -10.27 -7.18 -8.76
N ARG A 47 -10.71 -6.32 -9.68
CA ARG A 47 -10.06 -6.12 -10.99
C ARG A 47 -9.15 -4.90 -10.93
N ILE A 48 -7.87 -5.09 -11.19
CA ILE A 48 -6.89 -4.00 -11.21
C ILE A 48 -6.45 -3.74 -12.65
N THR A 49 -6.76 -2.56 -13.15
CA THR A 49 -6.28 -2.09 -14.45
C THR A 49 -4.83 -1.64 -14.32
N VAL A 50 -3.94 -2.19 -15.14
CA VAL A 50 -2.50 -1.94 -15.09
C VAL A 50 -2.02 -1.31 -16.39
N ALA A 51 -1.29 -0.20 -16.26
CA ALA A 51 -0.65 0.48 -17.39
C ALA A 51 0.78 0.91 -17.04
N ILE A 52 1.69 0.73 -17.99
CA ILE A 52 2.99 1.41 -17.99
C ILE A 52 3.03 2.27 -19.26
N ALA A 53 3.16 3.58 -19.08
CA ALA A 53 3.15 4.55 -20.18
C ALA A 53 3.95 5.81 -19.76
N PRO A 54 4.47 6.59 -20.72
CA PRO A 54 5.10 7.87 -20.39
C PRO A 54 4.11 8.81 -19.68
N ILE A 55 4.52 9.41 -18.56
CA ILE A 55 3.71 10.40 -17.83
C ILE A 55 4.40 11.76 -17.89
N ASP A 56 5.55 11.91 -17.24
CA ASP A 56 6.32 13.16 -17.20
C ASP A 56 7.86 12.96 -17.20
N GLY A 57 8.33 11.72 -17.29
CA GLY A 57 9.75 11.38 -17.37
C GLY A 57 10.36 11.09 -16.00
N ALA A 58 11.68 10.88 -15.95
CA ALA A 58 12.34 10.45 -14.73
C ALA A 58 12.26 11.51 -13.63
N GLN A 59 12.03 11.06 -12.39
CA GLN A 59 11.97 11.86 -11.16
C GLN A 59 10.72 12.74 -11.00
N GLY A 60 9.75 12.66 -11.91
CA GLY A 60 8.43 13.28 -11.80
C GLY A 60 7.42 12.41 -11.04
N ILE A 61 6.25 12.19 -11.61
CA ILE A 61 5.21 11.32 -11.06
C ILE A 61 5.61 9.85 -11.27
N LEU A 62 5.85 9.12 -10.17
CA LEU A 62 6.16 7.69 -10.24
C LEU A 62 4.99 6.90 -10.86
N GLY A 63 3.77 7.39 -10.68
CA GLY A 63 2.56 6.76 -11.16
C GLY A 63 1.32 7.17 -10.38
N GLN A 64 0.28 6.36 -10.46
CA GLN A 64 -0.90 6.43 -9.61
C GLN A 64 -1.41 5.04 -9.26
N ALA A 65 -1.85 4.87 -8.02
CA ALA A 65 -2.46 3.62 -7.59
C ALA A 65 -3.49 3.84 -6.49
N GLY A 66 -4.61 3.13 -6.62
CA GLY A 66 -5.69 3.16 -5.64
C GLY A 66 -6.98 2.51 -6.16
N PRO A 67 -7.97 2.36 -5.26
CA PRO A 67 -9.28 1.84 -5.62
C PRO A 67 -10.05 2.87 -6.46
N THR A 68 -10.80 2.40 -7.44
CA THR A 68 -11.67 3.24 -8.27
C THR A 68 -13.14 2.98 -7.97
N LEU A 69 -13.48 1.73 -7.65
CA LEU A 69 -14.84 1.31 -7.28
C LEU A 69 -14.82 0.48 -6.00
N LEU A 70 -15.77 0.74 -5.12
CA LEU A 70 -15.98 0.01 -3.86
C LEU A 70 -17.29 -0.76 -3.89
N ARG A 71 -17.32 -1.90 -3.19
CA ARG A 71 -18.54 -2.69 -3.01
C ARG A 71 -19.52 -1.99 -2.06
N PRO A 72 -20.84 -2.02 -2.33
CA PRO A 72 -21.84 -1.49 -1.42
C PRO A 72 -21.80 -2.21 -0.08
N GLY A 73 -22.01 -1.46 1.00
CA GLY A 73 -22.04 -1.99 2.37
C GLY A 73 -20.65 -2.22 2.98
N SER A 74 -19.81 -3.07 2.36
CA SER A 74 -18.47 -3.35 2.91
C SER A 74 -17.44 -2.27 2.60
N GLU A 75 -17.69 -1.44 1.58
CA GLU A 75 -16.77 -0.43 1.04
C GLU A 75 -15.36 -0.95 0.72
N LEU A 76 -15.26 -2.25 0.44
CA LEU A 76 -14.01 -2.88 0.04
C LEU A 76 -13.86 -2.80 -1.50
N PRO A 77 -12.64 -2.62 -2.02
CA PRO A 77 -12.39 -2.49 -3.46
C PRO A 77 -12.98 -3.64 -4.30
N VAL A 78 -13.66 -3.26 -5.40
CA VAL A 78 -14.08 -4.15 -6.49
C VAL A 78 -13.29 -3.88 -7.76
N ALA A 79 -12.84 -2.64 -7.96
CA ALA A 79 -11.93 -2.26 -9.03
C ALA A 79 -10.90 -1.23 -8.56
N GLY A 80 -9.77 -1.18 -9.25
CA GLY A 80 -8.74 -0.18 -9.03
C GLY A 80 -7.80 -0.04 -10.21
N VAL A 81 -6.84 0.86 -10.07
CA VAL A 81 -5.84 1.15 -11.09
C VAL A 81 -4.44 1.11 -10.48
N MET A 82 -3.48 0.65 -11.28
CA MET A 82 -2.06 0.88 -11.06
C MET A 82 -1.43 1.34 -12.36
N GLN A 83 -0.92 2.56 -12.38
CA GLN A 83 -0.23 3.13 -13.52
C GLN A 83 1.17 3.58 -13.09
N PHE A 84 2.18 3.30 -13.90
CA PHE A 84 3.57 3.70 -13.65
C PHE A 84 4.15 4.46 -14.84
N ASP A 85 5.03 5.44 -14.58
CA ASP A 85 5.83 6.07 -15.63
C ASP A 85 6.91 5.10 -16.13
N THR A 86 6.98 4.88 -17.44
CA THR A 86 8.02 4.08 -18.09
C THR A 86 9.44 4.47 -17.66
N ALA A 87 9.74 5.77 -17.54
CA ALA A 87 11.07 6.25 -17.19
C ALA A 87 11.46 5.89 -15.74
N ASP A 88 10.50 5.92 -14.82
CA ASP A 88 10.74 5.55 -13.42
C ASP A 88 10.81 4.02 -13.23
N VAL A 89 10.06 3.24 -14.03
CA VAL A 89 10.17 1.77 -14.03
C VAL A 89 11.59 1.32 -14.37
N GLU A 90 12.23 1.92 -15.37
CA GLU A 90 13.61 1.57 -15.73
C GLU A 90 14.61 1.83 -14.58
N VAL A 91 14.42 2.92 -13.83
CA VAL A 91 15.23 3.24 -12.64
C VAL A 91 14.98 2.23 -11.52
N LEU A 92 13.72 1.85 -11.28
CA LEU A 92 13.35 0.87 -10.27
C LEU A 92 13.88 -0.53 -10.59
N GLU A 93 13.87 -0.93 -11.87
CA GLU A 93 14.43 -2.19 -12.32
C GLU A 93 15.96 -2.22 -12.14
N ALA A 94 16.66 -1.14 -12.52
CA ALA A 94 18.09 -1.01 -12.30
C ALA A 94 18.48 -1.07 -10.81
N GLY A 95 17.59 -0.61 -9.93
CA GLY A 95 17.75 -0.68 -8.47
C GLY A 95 17.24 -1.97 -7.81
N ALA A 96 16.66 -2.91 -8.58
CA ALA A 96 15.97 -4.09 -8.06
C ALA A 96 14.90 -3.73 -6.99
N ARG A 97 14.05 -2.74 -7.30
CA ARG A 97 12.96 -2.23 -6.44
C ARG A 97 11.57 -2.33 -7.06
N PHE A 98 11.48 -2.65 -8.35
CA PHE A 98 10.20 -2.62 -9.07
C PHE A 98 9.16 -3.57 -8.46
N GLU A 99 9.55 -4.80 -8.09
CA GLU A 99 8.61 -5.76 -7.48
C GLU A 99 8.09 -5.30 -6.11
N ASP A 100 8.95 -4.74 -5.27
CA ASP A 100 8.55 -4.19 -3.96
C ASP A 100 7.57 -3.03 -4.13
N VAL A 101 7.82 -2.14 -5.10
CA VAL A 101 6.91 -1.03 -5.43
C VAL A 101 5.58 -1.55 -5.94
N VAL A 102 5.58 -2.54 -6.84
CA VAL A 102 4.33 -3.13 -7.34
C VAL A 102 3.51 -3.78 -6.22
N LEU A 103 4.18 -4.49 -5.30
CA LEU A 103 3.53 -5.08 -4.12
C LEU A 103 2.95 -4.00 -3.20
N HIS A 104 3.71 -2.92 -2.97
CA HIS A 104 3.29 -1.76 -2.18
C HIS A 104 2.07 -1.05 -2.78
N GLU A 105 2.11 -0.71 -4.07
CA GLU A 105 1.03 0.02 -4.73
C GLU A 105 -0.24 -0.82 -4.84
N MET A 106 -0.11 -2.14 -4.96
CA MET A 106 -1.27 -3.03 -4.91
C MET A 106 -1.94 -3.03 -3.53
N ALA A 107 -1.18 -2.81 -2.44
CA ALA A 107 -1.75 -2.62 -1.10
C ALA A 107 -2.68 -1.40 -1.06
N HIS A 108 -2.28 -0.31 -1.71
CA HIS A 108 -3.09 0.90 -1.81
C HIS A 108 -4.35 0.70 -2.62
N VAL A 109 -4.29 -0.08 -3.70
CA VAL A 109 -5.50 -0.49 -4.45
C VAL A 109 -6.46 -1.29 -3.57
N LEU A 110 -5.91 -2.13 -2.69
CA LEU A 110 -6.68 -2.95 -1.74
C LEU A 110 -7.14 -2.17 -0.49
N GLY A 111 -6.85 -0.87 -0.42
CA GLY A 111 -7.41 0.03 0.58
C GLY A 111 -6.46 0.47 1.69
N PHE A 112 -5.24 -0.07 1.73
CA PHE A 112 -4.24 0.36 2.70
C PHE A 112 -3.92 1.84 2.52
N GLY A 113 -4.04 2.64 3.57
CA GLY A 113 -3.79 4.09 3.54
C GLY A 113 -4.87 4.89 2.80
N THR A 114 -5.36 4.40 1.66
CA THR A 114 -6.33 5.07 0.79
C THR A 114 -7.75 5.05 1.34
N LEU A 115 -8.11 4.03 2.13
CA LEU A 115 -9.45 3.91 2.74
C LEU A 115 -9.47 4.17 4.24
N TRP A 116 -8.33 4.40 4.89
CA TRP A 116 -8.27 4.59 6.35
C TRP A 116 -9.10 5.79 6.84
N GLN A 117 -8.96 6.95 6.18
CA GLN A 117 -9.73 8.14 6.53
C GLN A 117 -11.24 7.90 6.29
N ARG A 118 -11.58 7.25 5.18
CA ARG A 118 -12.95 6.88 4.82
C ARG A 118 -13.58 5.96 5.87
N ALA A 119 -12.81 4.99 6.35
CA ALA A 119 -13.22 4.04 7.39
C ALA A 119 -13.20 4.64 8.82
N GLY A 120 -12.79 5.90 8.99
CA GLY A 120 -12.70 6.55 10.31
C GLY A 120 -11.58 5.99 11.20
N LEU A 121 -10.53 5.41 10.59
CA LEU A 121 -9.44 4.71 11.29
C LEU A 121 -8.23 5.61 11.57
N ILE A 122 -8.37 6.94 11.48
CA ILE A 122 -7.29 7.89 11.74
C ILE A 122 -7.68 8.83 12.87
N ALA A 123 -6.83 8.90 13.90
CA ALA A 123 -6.88 9.92 14.94
C ALA A 123 -5.76 10.94 14.74
N GLY A 124 -6.04 12.21 15.05
CA GLY A 124 -5.05 13.27 14.93
C GLY A 124 -4.66 13.60 13.49
N SER A 125 -5.55 13.37 12.52
CA SER A 125 -5.36 13.78 11.12
C SER A 125 -5.00 15.28 11.05
N GLY A 126 -4.05 15.62 10.19
CA GLY A 126 -3.50 16.96 10.02
C GLY A 126 -2.50 17.39 11.10
N THR A 127 -2.28 16.60 12.16
CA THR A 127 -1.34 16.95 13.24
C THR A 127 0.07 16.40 13.02
N ASN A 128 0.97 16.66 13.97
CA ASN A 128 2.33 16.10 13.97
C ASN A 128 2.38 14.63 14.43
N ASP A 129 1.32 14.12 15.08
CA ASP A 129 1.26 12.71 15.51
C ASP A 129 -0.07 12.07 15.09
N PRO A 130 -0.36 11.97 13.79
CA PRO A 130 -1.49 11.18 13.31
C PRO A 130 -1.22 9.70 13.61
N ARG A 131 -2.28 8.98 13.97
CA ARG A 131 -2.22 7.56 14.31
C ARG A 131 -3.37 6.78 13.68
N PHE A 132 -3.06 5.57 13.23
CA PHE A 132 -4.05 4.59 12.84
C PHE A 132 -4.67 3.93 14.07
N THR A 133 -5.99 3.87 14.15
CA THR A 133 -6.75 3.47 15.34
C THR A 133 -7.40 2.08 15.24
N GLY A 134 -7.15 1.35 14.16
CA GLY A 134 -7.58 -0.04 14.02
C GLY A 134 -7.09 -0.92 15.17
N ALA A 135 -8.00 -1.72 15.75
CA ALA A 135 -7.74 -2.50 16.94
C ALA A 135 -6.80 -3.68 16.66
N ALA A 136 -6.88 -4.29 15.47
CA ALA A 136 -6.02 -5.38 15.08
C ALA A 136 -4.59 -4.89 14.88
N ALA A 137 -4.39 -3.81 14.12
CA ALA A 137 -3.06 -3.24 13.92
C ALA A 137 -2.44 -2.71 15.21
N ALA A 138 -3.23 -2.07 16.09
CA ALA A 138 -2.76 -1.64 17.39
C ALA A 138 -2.31 -2.83 18.27
N ARG A 139 -3.01 -3.97 18.22
CA ARG A 139 -2.63 -5.20 18.92
C ARG A 139 -1.28 -5.73 18.43
N GLU A 140 -1.07 -5.83 17.12
CA GLU A 140 0.20 -6.32 16.57
C GLU A 140 1.34 -5.32 16.81
N PHE A 141 1.07 -4.00 16.77
CA PHE A 141 2.06 -3.00 17.10
C PHE A 141 2.47 -3.03 18.59
N ALA A 142 1.54 -3.31 19.50
CA ALA A 142 1.87 -3.49 20.92
C ALA A 142 2.77 -4.71 21.21
N VAL A 143 2.86 -5.68 20.29
CA VAL A 143 3.85 -6.77 20.38
C VAL A 143 5.25 -6.27 20.02
N LEU A 144 5.34 -5.32 19.08
CA LEU A 144 6.60 -4.71 18.62
C LEU A 144 7.11 -3.65 19.61
N ASP A 145 6.22 -2.81 20.12
CA ASP A 145 6.50 -1.80 21.14
C ASP A 145 5.36 -1.71 22.18
N PRO A 146 5.48 -2.45 23.30
CA PRO A 146 4.49 -2.42 24.38
C PRO A 146 4.32 -1.05 25.06
N ALA A 147 5.23 -0.10 24.84
CA ALA A 147 5.22 1.22 25.48
C ALA A 147 4.71 2.34 24.56
N ALA A 148 4.44 2.08 23.27
CA ALA A 148 4.12 3.09 22.27
C ALA A 148 2.76 3.81 22.43
N GLY A 149 1.93 3.38 23.38
CA GLY A 149 0.59 3.91 23.60
C GLY A 149 -0.44 3.42 22.58
N PRO A 150 -1.63 4.04 22.51
CA PRO A 150 -2.70 3.60 21.62
C PRO A 150 -2.41 3.95 20.16
N GLY A 151 -2.82 3.04 19.26
CA GLY A 151 -2.74 3.22 17.81
C GLY A 151 -1.33 3.13 17.23
N VAL A 152 -1.26 3.05 15.91
CA VAL A 152 -0.01 2.89 15.16
C VAL A 152 0.41 4.24 14.57
N PRO A 153 1.64 4.72 14.78
CA PRO A 153 2.14 5.94 14.15
C PRO A 153 2.05 5.89 12.62
N ILE A 154 1.33 6.83 11.99
CA ILE A 154 1.31 6.96 10.53
C ILE A 154 2.17 8.14 10.07
N ALA A 155 2.51 8.14 8.79
CA ALA A 155 3.34 9.16 8.18
C ALA A 155 2.75 10.56 8.40
N ASN A 156 3.54 11.46 8.99
CA ASN A 156 3.19 12.85 9.26
C ASN A 156 3.91 13.84 8.32
N THR A 157 4.70 13.32 7.38
CA THR A 157 5.45 14.07 6.35
C THR A 157 5.22 13.47 4.96
N GLY A 158 5.88 14.01 3.93
CA GLY A 158 5.79 13.51 2.55
C GLY A 158 4.71 14.17 1.67
N GLY A 159 3.88 15.06 2.19
CA GLY A 159 2.82 15.68 1.41
C GLY A 159 1.65 14.71 1.09
N PRO A 160 0.72 15.08 0.20
CA PRO A 160 -0.57 14.39 0.07
C PRO A 160 -0.50 12.92 -0.36
N GLY A 161 0.48 12.55 -1.19
CA GLY A 161 0.65 11.16 -1.65
C GLY A 161 1.17 10.21 -0.57
N THR A 162 1.62 10.71 0.58
CA THR A 162 2.21 9.86 1.63
C THR A 162 1.74 10.10 3.03
N ARG A 163 1.52 11.36 3.40
CA ARG A 163 1.05 11.71 4.72
C ARG A 163 -0.27 10.98 4.97
N GLU A 164 -0.36 10.28 6.09
CA GLU A 164 -1.53 9.53 6.54
C GLU A 164 -1.95 8.35 5.64
N GLY A 165 -1.23 8.08 4.56
CA GLY A 165 -1.41 6.91 3.70
C GLY A 165 -0.41 5.78 3.95
N HIS A 166 0.58 5.99 4.82
CA HIS A 166 1.66 5.04 5.08
C HIS A 166 1.99 4.93 6.56
N TRP A 167 2.73 3.89 6.91
CA TRP A 167 3.41 3.82 8.20
C TRP A 167 4.49 4.90 8.34
N ARG A 168 4.73 5.34 9.57
CA ARG A 168 5.76 6.35 9.86
C ARG A 168 7.17 5.78 9.68
N GLU A 169 7.87 6.20 8.64
CA GLU A 169 9.25 5.77 8.32
C GLU A 169 10.21 5.82 9.52
N LEU A 170 10.18 6.90 10.31
CA LEU A 170 11.06 7.06 11.48
C LEU A 170 10.79 6.06 12.62
N ILE A 171 9.73 5.26 12.53
CA ILE A 171 9.39 4.20 13.48
C ILE A 171 9.61 2.83 12.83
N PHE A 172 9.22 2.68 11.57
CA PHE A 172 9.12 1.36 10.92
C PHE A 172 10.22 1.07 9.91
N GLY A 173 11.03 2.06 9.52
CA GLY A 173 12.18 1.88 8.63
C GLY A 173 11.80 1.17 7.33
N ASP A 174 12.36 -0.02 7.13
CA ASP A 174 12.28 -0.79 5.90
C ASP A 174 10.95 -1.56 5.69
N GLU A 175 9.99 -1.45 6.61
CA GLU A 175 8.67 -2.07 6.46
C GLU A 175 8.04 -1.71 5.10
N LEU A 176 7.43 -2.70 4.44
CA LEU A 176 6.95 -2.58 3.05
C LEU A 176 6.05 -1.37 2.80
N LEU A 177 5.19 -0.99 3.74
CA LEU A 177 4.15 0.01 3.57
C LEU A 177 4.48 1.37 4.21
N THR A 178 5.77 1.64 4.40
CA THR A 178 6.26 3.00 4.57
C THR A 178 6.43 3.70 3.21
N GLY A 179 6.32 5.04 3.20
CA GLY A 179 6.35 5.85 1.98
C GLY A 179 7.72 6.02 1.31
N PHE A 180 8.77 5.34 1.79
CA PHE A 180 10.13 5.49 1.30
C PHE A 180 10.74 4.15 0.93
N LEU A 181 11.55 4.12 -0.13
CA LEU A 181 12.34 2.94 -0.47
C LEU A 181 13.61 2.95 0.39
N SER A 182 13.57 2.20 1.49
CA SER A 182 14.68 2.02 2.43
C SER A 182 15.01 0.53 2.61
N GLY A 183 16.22 0.25 3.09
CA GLY A 183 16.69 -1.11 3.31
C GLY A 183 17.01 -1.91 2.04
N THR A 184 17.46 -3.15 2.26
CA THR A 184 17.72 -4.16 1.22
C THR A 184 16.59 -5.18 1.10
N SER A 185 15.73 -5.25 2.11
CA SER A 185 14.54 -6.09 2.18
C SER A 185 13.38 -5.23 2.66
N ARG A 186 12.16 -5.50 2.21
CA ARG A 186 10.95 -4.78 2.60
C ARG A 186 9.90 -5.74 3.14
N PRO A 187 9.95 -6.11 4.43
CA PRO A 187 9.04 -7.11 4.98
C PRO A 187 7.60 -6.58 5.06
N LEU A 188 6.63 -7.43 4.70
CA LEU A 188 5.21 -7.20 4.97
C LEU A 188 4.90 -7.68 6.40
N SER A 189 4.88 -6.77 7.36
CA SER A 189 4.72 -7.09 8.78
C SER A 189 3.31 -7.57 9.14
N ARG A 190 3.19 -8.28 10.27
CA ARG A 190 1.89 -8.64 10.85
C ARG A 190 1.00 -7.42 11.14
N MET A 191 1.63 -6.29 11.49
CA MET A 191 0.95 -5.00 11.70
C MET A 191 0.29 -4.50 10.41
N SER A 192 0.99 -4.58 9.28
CA SER A 192 0.45 -4.26 7.96
C SER A 192 -0.72 -5.17 7.60
N VAL A 193 -0.56 -6.48 7.78
CA VAL A 193 -1.64 -7.46 7.54
C VAL A 193 -2.87 -7.14 8.41
N ALA A 194 -2.67 -6.79 9.67
CA ALA A 194 -3.75 -6.45 10.60
C ALA A 194 -4.56 -5.22 10.17
N SER A 195 -3.93 -4.23 9.52
CA SER A 195 -4.66 -3.06 9.04
C SER A 195 -5.73 -3.40 8.00
N PHE A 196 -5.57 -4.50 7.26
CA PHE A 196 -6.61 -5.02 6.35
C PHE A 196 -7.74 -5.71 7.12
N GLU A 197 -7.46 -6.37 8.25
CA GLU A 197 -8.52 -6.86 9.16
C GLU A 197 -9.37 -5.70 9.67
N ASP A 198 -8.72 -4.59 10.05
CA ASP A 198 -9.41 -3.38 10.50
C ASP A 198 -10.24 -2.71 9.39
N LEU A 199 -9.90 -2.93 8.11
CA LEU A 199 -10.72 -2.53 6.95
C LEU A 199 -11.87 -3.51 6.65
N GLY A 200 -11.89 -4.69 7.30
CA GLY A 200 -12.93 -5.71 7.13
C GLY A 200 -12.55 -6.90 6.25
N TYR A 201 -11.28 -7.05 5.85
CA TYR A 201 -10.80 -8.26 5.20
C TYR A 201 -10.67 -9.42 6.19
N ARG A 202 -10.84 -10.66 5.71
CA ARG A 202 -10.25 -11.82 6.40
C ARG A 202 -8.79 -11.92 6.02
N VAL A 203 -7.91 -12.16 6.98
CA VAL A 203 -6.45 -12.14 6.77
C VAL A 203 -5.79 -13.41 7.30
N ASP A 204 -4.67 -13.81 6.69
CA ASP A 204 -3.80 -14.89 7.14
C ASP A 204 -2.47 -14.32 7.67
N TYR A 205 -2.43 -14.14 8.98
CA TYR A 205 -1.24 -13.65 9.68
C TYR A 205 -0.01 -14.55 9.59
N SER A 206 -0.16 -15.83 9.24
CA SER A 206 0.98 -16.74 9.07
C SER A 206 1.77 -16.45 7.80
N ARG A 207 1.20 -15.65 6.89
CA ARG A 207 1.84 -15.21 5.66
C ARG A 207 2.63 -13.92 5.82
N ALA A 208 2.52 -13.22 6.94
CA ALA A 208 3.34 -12.04 7.22
C ALA A 208 4.82 -12.40 7.30
N ASP A 209 5.67 -11.47 6.90
CA ASP A 209 7.12 -11.60 7.02
C ASP A 209 7.56 -11.28 8.46
N PRO A 210 8.66 -11.89 8.94
CA PRO A 210 9.28 -11.48 10.19
C PRO A 210 9.67 -10.00 10.14
N PHE A 211 9.33 -9.27 11.19
CA PHE A 211 9.62 -7.84 11.31
C PHE A 211 9.89 -7.47 12.77
N SER A 212 10.84 -6.57 12.97
CA SER A 212 11.19 -5.99 14.26
C SER A 212 11.46 -4.50 14.07
N LEU A 213 11.14 -3.68 15.07
CA LEU A 213 11.43 -2.25 14.98
C LEU A 213 12.93 -2.01 14.89
N PRO A 214 13.38 -1.15 13.96
CA PRO A 214 14.77 -0.77 13.88
C PRO A 214 15.18 0.06 15.09
N THR A 215 16.42 -0.09 15.52
CA THR A 215 17.06 0.84 16.43
C THR A 215 17.30 2.18 15.73
N PHE A 216 17.47 3.25 16.51
CA PHE A 216 17.83 4.56 15.95
C PHE A 216 19.13 4.51 15.13
N ARG A 217 20.09 3.66 15.51
CA ARG A 217 21.33 3.48 14.75
C ARG A 217 21.06 2.81 13.40
N GLU A 218 20.19 1.81 13.34
CA GLU A 218 19.81 1.16 12.08
C GLU A 218 19.09 2.12 11.15
N LEU A 219 18.14 2.91 11.68
CA LEU A 219 17.52 4.00 10.92
C LEU A 219 18.57 4.96 10.36
N ALA A 220 19.52 5.41 11.19
CA ALA A 220 20.59 6.31 10.74
C ALA A 220 21.50 5.66 9.67
N LEU A 221 21.80 4.36 9.77
CA LEU A 221 22.57 3.62 8.76
C LEU A 221 21.79 3.47 7.44
N MET A 222 20.47 3.40 7.49
CA MET A 222 19.58 3.46 6.32
C MET A 222 19.47 4.90 5.76
N GLY A 223 20.07 5.89 6.44
CA GLY A 223 19.98 7.31 6.09
C GLY A 223 18.65 7.95 6.49
N ILE A 224 17.93 7.36 7.45
CA ILE A 224 16.67 7.85 8.00
C ILE A 224 17.00 8.62 9.29
N THR A 225 17.40 9.89 9.14
CA THR A 225 17.84 10.74 10.27
C THR A 225 16.91 11.92 10.55
N GLU A 226 16.06 12.28 9.59
CA GLU A 226 15.05 13.34 9.70
C GLU A 226 13.80 12.92 8.91
N ALA A 227 12.62 13.43 9.28
CA ALA A 227 11.34 13.07 8.64
C ALA A 227 11.21 13.58 7.19
N VAL A 228 12.22 14.29 6.69
CA VAL A 228 12.24 14.94 5.36
C VAL A 228 13.30 14.28 4.49
N ARG A 229 13.06 13.03 4.09
CA ARG A 229 13.72 12.49 2.88
C ARG A 229 12.99 13.02 1.64
N ILE A 230 13.66 12.97 0.48
CA ILE A 230 12.92 12.92 -0.80
C ILE A 230 12.10 11.64 -0.73
N CYS A 231 10.79 11.81 -0.70
CA CYS A 231 9.87 10.70 -0.59
C CYS A 231 9.56 10.17 -1.99
N ASP A 232 10.08 8.99 -2.29
CA ASP A 232 9.98 8.41 -3.63
C ASP A 232 8.52 8.11 -4.00
N LEU A 233 7.75 7.57 -3.05
CA LEU A 233 6.34 7.17 -3.22
C LEU A 233 5.35 8.31 -3.01
N CYS A 234 5.79 9.48 -2.51
CA CYS A 234 4.95 10.68 -2.42
C CYS A 234 4.53 11.23 -3.77
N ARG A 235 5.23 10.79 -4.83
CA ARG A 235 4.98 11.16 -6.22
C ARG A 235 3.93 10.23 -6.86
N MET A 236 3.38 9.28 -6.11
CA MET A 236 2.23 8.48 -6.52
C MET A 236 0.92 9.22 -6.28
N GLY A 237 0.13 9.36 -7.35
CA GLY A 237 -1.25 9.81 -7.25
C GLY A 237 -2.14 8.77 -6.56
N ARG A 238 -3.17 9.25 -5.85
CA ARG A 238 -4.25 8.40 -5.31
C ARG A 238 -5.55 8.72 -6.04
N THR A 239 -6.34 7.68 -6.28
CA THR A 239 -7.68 7.81 -6.85
C THR A 239 -8.70 8.21 -5.79
N GLU A 240 -9.80 8.81 -6.23
CA GLU A 240 -11.00 9.02 -5.40
C GLU A 240 -12.03 7.94 -5.76
N PRO A 241 -12.21 6.89 -4.94
CA PRO A 241 -13.14 5.82 -5.25
C PRO A 241 -14.59 6.22 -5.04
N VAL A 242 -15.48 5.69 -5.88
CA VAL A 242 -16.94 5.75 -5.69
C VAL A 242 -17.50 4.38 -5.29
N VAL A 243 -18.63 4.36 -4.60
CA VAL A 243 -19.33 3.11 -4.28
C VAL A 243 -20.17 2.72 -5.47
N LEU A 244 -20.17 1.43 -5.82
CA LEU A 244 -20.96 0.92 -6.92
C LEU A 244 -22.46 1.21 -6.70
N GLY A 245 -23.07 1.99 -7.58
CA GLY A 245 -24.50 2.32 -7.53
C GLY A 245 -24.84 3.60 -6.77
N ASP A 246 -23.86 4.29 -6.19
CA ASP A 246 -23.95 5.71 -5.80
C ASP A 246 -23.72 6.61 -7.04
#